data_AF-B6E1U7-F1
#
_entry.id   AF-B6E1U7-F1
#
_cell.length_a   1.000
_cell.length_b   1.000
_cell.length_c   1.000
_cell.angle_alpha   90.00
_cell.angle_beta   90.00
_cell.angle_gamma   90.00
#
_symmetry.space_group_name_H-M   'P 1'
#
loop_
_entity.id
_entity.type
_entity.pdbx_description
1 polymer ?
#
loop_
_entity_poly.entity_id
_entity_poly.type
_entity_poly.pdbx_seq_one_letter_code
_entity_poly.pdbx_strand_id
1 'polypeptide(L)'
;ETTPLRSRIISRSEWGARDPILVEKFTDPSAFVIIHHSYTPAACYTTDDCKKAMRSMQDFHQLERGWNDIGYSFGIGGDGN
;
A
#
# COMPACT_ATOMS: atom_id res chain seq x y z
N GLU A 1 -26.88 13.99 6.64
CA GLU A 1 -25.91 13.36 7.56
C GLU A 1 -24.93 12.55 6.75
N THR A 2 -23.63 12.79 6.89
CA THR A 2 -22.60 11.95 6.26
C THR A 2 -22.28 10.81 7.20
N THR A 3 -22.67 9.58 6.84
CA THR A 3 -22.18 8.38 7.51
C THR A 3 -20.65 8.45 7.56
N PRO A 4 -20.00 8.31 8.74
CA PRO A 4 -18.56 8.35 8.83
C PRO A 4 -17.97 7.28 7.91
N LEU A 5 -17.09 7.68 6.99
CA LEU A 5 -16.27 6.73 6.25
C LEU A 5 -15.48 5.92 7.27
N ARG A 6 -15.79 4.63 7.37
CA ARG A 6 -15.14 3.73 8.33
C ARG A 6 -13.87 3.20 7.67
N SER A 7 -12.82 4.00 7.67
CA SER A 7 -11.49 3.58 7.21
C SER A 7 -10.91 2.57 8.19
N ARG A 8 -10.36 1.47 7.69
CA ARG A 8 -9.62 0.50 8.50
C ARG A 8 -8.28 0.18 7.84
N ILE A 9 -7.27 -0.14 8.64
CA ILE A 9 -6.02 -0.69 8.11
C ILE A 9 -6.30 -2.11 7.61
N ILE A 10 -6.09 -2.33 6.32
CA ILE A 10 -6.08 -3.66 5.71
C ILE A 10 -4.66 -4.21 5.82
N SER A 11 -4.48 -5.27 6.60
CA SER A 11 -3.17 -5.87 6.83
C SER A 11 -2.60 -6.51 5.56
N ARG A 12 -1.27 -6.75 5.56
CA ARG A 12 -0.54 -7.41 4.47
C ARG A 12 -1.17 -8.72 4.04
N SER A 13 -1.55 -9.56 4.99
CA SER A 13 -2.19 -10.84 4.71
C SER A 13 -3.58 -10.65 4.08
N GLU A 14 -4.34 -9.66 4.51
CA GLU A 14 -5.70 -9.40 3.97
C GLU A 14 -5.70 -8.89 2.52
N TRP A 15 -4.69 -8.15 2.09
CA TRP A 15 -4.54 -7.73 0.69
C TRP A 15 -3.69 -8.69 -0.16
N GLY A 16 -3.21 -9.79 0.43
CA GLY A 16 -2.47 -10.83 -0.29
C GLY A 16 -1.07 -10.38 -0.69
N ALA A 17 -0.37 -9.68 0.21
CA ALA A 17 1.01 -9.30 0.02
C ALA A 17 1.92 -10.52 -0.08
N ARG A 18 2.93 -10.44 -0.95
CA ARG A 18 4.12 -11.29 -0.86
C ARG A 18 4.94 -10.89 0.37
N ASP A 19 5.72 -11.84 0.88
CA ASP A 19 6.69 -11.56 1.93
C ASP A 19 7.78 -10.58 1.44
N PRO A 20 8.28 -9.69 2.31
CA PRO A 20 9.44 -8.86 1.99
C PRO A 20 10.69 -9.73 1.87
N ILE A 21 11.58 -9.39 0.94
CA ILE A 21 12.88 -10.05 0.76
C ILE A 21 13.80 -9.75 1.95
N LEU A 22 13.76 -8.51 2.44
CA LEU A 22 14.50 -8.03 3.60
C LEU A 22 13.68 -6.96 4.32
N VAL A 23 13.79 -6.91 5.65
CA VAL A 23 13.20 -5.85 6.48
C VAL A 23 14.30 -5.10 7.21
N GLU A 24 14.46 -3.83 6.88
CA GLU A 24 15.36 -2.91 7.56
C GLU A 24 14.57 -2.05 8.55
N LYS A 25 15.16 -1.76 9.71
CA LYS A 25 14.53 -0.98 10.78
C LYS A 25 15.31 0.30 11.00
N PHE A 26 14.59 1.40 11.25
CA PHE A 26 15.17 2.62 11.77
C PHE A 26 14.72 2.82 13.22
N THR A 27 15.53 3.55 13.99
CA THR A 27 15.20 3.95 15.36
C THR A 27 14.41 5.25 15.35
N ASP A 28 13.64 5.45 16.41
CA ASP A 28 12.89 6.68 16.67
C ASP A 28 11.61 6.87 15.81
N PRO A 29 10.62 7.64 16.29
CA PRO A 29 9.44 7.96 15.50
C PRO A 29 9.82 8.73 14.23
N SER A 30 9.12 8.48 13.12
CA SER A 30 9.34 9.25 11.89
C SER A 30 8.99 10.73 12.13
N ALA A 31 9.95 11.62 11.83
CA ALA A 31 9.73 13.06 11.87
C ALA A 31 8.99 13.60 10.63
N PHE A 32 8.85 12.79 9.58
CA PHE A 32 8.31 13.22 8.29
C PHE A 32 7.24 12.25 7.76
N VAL A 33 6.29 12.82 7.02
CA VAL A 33 5.31 12.10 6.20
C VAL A 33 5.46 12.62 4.77
N ILE A 34 5.72 11.72 3.82
CA ILE A 34 5.87 12.07 2.41
C ILE A 34 4.68 11.49 1.64
N ILE A 35 3.96 12.36 0.91
CA ILE A 35 2.75 11.99 0.18
C ILE A 35 3.09 11.73 -1.28
N HIS A 36 2.65 10.58 -1.79
CA HIS A 36 2.80 10.17 -3.18
C HIS A 36 1.43 9.85 -3.78
N HIS A 37 1.34 9.95 -5.11
CA HIS A 37 0.29 9.28 -5.88
C HIS A 37 0.94 8.13 -6.66
N SER A 38 0.19 7.07 -6.95
CA SER A 38 0.70 5.91 -7.70
C SER A 38 1.06 6.25 -9.14
N TYR A 39 0.33 7.22 -9.75
CA TYR A 39 0.20 7.42 -11.20
C TYR A 39 -0.35 6.17 -11.92
N THR A 40 0.37 5.05 -11.83
CA THR A 40 -0.05 3.70 -12.22
C THR A 40 0.11 2.77 -11.02
N PRO A 41 -0.91 1.97 -10.63
CA PRO A 41 -2.24 1.90 -11.22
C PRO A 41 -3.06 3.18 -10.99
N ALA A 42 -4.06 3.40 -11.83
CA ALA A 42 -5.06 4.46 -11.62
C ALA A 42 -5.89 4.18 -10.35
N ALA A 43 -6.73 5.15 -9.96
CA ALA A 43 -7.58 5.02 -8.78
C ALA A 43 -8.46 3.76 -8.83
N CYS A 44 -8.53 3.05 -7.70
CA CYS A 44 -9.42 1.92 -7.45
C CYS A 44 -10.55 2.36 -6.51
N TYR A 45 -11.73 1.74 -6.61
CA TYR A 45 -12.90 2.15 -5.81
C TYR A 45 -13.60 1.01 -5.07
N THR A 46 -13.19 -0.23 -5.31
CA THR A 46 -13.64 -1.39 -4.56
C THR A 46 -12.46 -1.96 -3.79
N THR A 47 -12.71 -2.54 -2.61
CA THR A 47 -11.65 -3.16 -1.80
C THR A 47 -10.90 -4.23 -2.58
N ASP A 48 -11.58 -5.04 -3.40
CA ASP A 48 -10.90 -6.08 -4.18
C ASP A 48 -9.99 -5.49 -5.27
N ASP A 49 -10.40 -4.41 -5.93
CA ASP A 49 -9.57 -3.74 -6.92
C ASP A 49 -8.42 -2.98 -6.28
N CYS A 50 -8.61 -2.40 -5.09
CA CYS A 50 -7.53 -1.77 -4.34
C CYS A 50 -6.52 -2.79 -3.83
N LYS A 51 -6.96 -3.97 -3.40
CA LYS A 51 -6.06 -5.08 -3.09
C LYS A 51 -5.28 -5.55 -4.33
N LYS A 52 -5.91 -5.61 -5.51
CA LYS A 52 -5.21 -5.92 -6.78
C LYS A 52 -4.19 -4.84 -7.14
N ALA A 53 -4.52 -3.57 -6.97
CA ALA A 53 -3.64 -2.43 -7.20
C ALA A 53 -2.41 -2.46 -6.26
N MET A 54 -2.61 -2.80 -4.99
CA MET A 54 -1.50 -3.00 -4.04
C MET A 54 -0.57 -4.13 -4.49
N ARG A 55 -1.13 -5.27 -4.92
CA ARG A 55 -0.33 -6.39 -5.44
C ARG A 55 0.44 -6.04 -6.72
N SER A 56 -0.16 -5.32 -7.66
CA SER A 56 0.54 -4.94 -8.90
C SER A 56 1.69 -3.97 -8.64
N MET A 57 1.53 -3.02 -7.71
CA MET A 57 2.63 -2.16 -7.27
C MET A 57 3.73 -2.95 -6.58
N GLN A 58 3.38 -3.91 -5.73
CA GLN A 58 4.36 -4.77 -5.06
C GLN A 58 5.12 -5.65 -6.07
N ASP A 59 4.43 -6.25 -7.03
CA ASP A 59 5.04 -7.06 -8.09
C ASP A 59 6.02 -6.23 -8.92
N PHE A 60 5.63 -5.03 -9.34
CA PHE A 60 6.52 -4.12 -10.05
C PHE A 60 7.76 -3.75 -9.22
N HIS A 61 7.56 -3.40 -7.95
CA HIS A 61 8.67 -3.02 -7.06
C HIS A 61 9.62 -4.19 -6.78
N GLN A 62 9.12 -5.39 -6.46
CA GLN A 62 9.97 -6.53 -6.13
C GLN A 62 10.53 -7.23 -7.37
N LEU A 63 9.68 -7.55 -8.35
CA LEU A 63 10.05 -8.43 -9.46
C LEU A 63 10.74 -7.68 -10.60
N GLU A 64 10.36 -6.43 -10.86
CA GLU A 64 10.95 -5.63 -11.94
C GLU A 64 12.04 -4.68 -11.46
N ARG A 65 11.84 -4.01 -10.31
CA ARG A 65 12.85 -3.09 -9.75
C ARG A 65 13.84 -3.75 -8.79
N GLY A 66 13.61 -4.99 -8.37
CA GLY A 66 14.48 -5.70 -7.44
C GLY A 66 14.49 -5.10 -6.02
N TRP A 67 13.43 -4.40 -5.61
CA TRP A 67 13.30 -3.86 -4.26
C TRP A 67 12.90 -4.94 -3.26
N ASN A 68 13.15 -4.66 -1.99
CA ASN A 68 12.83 -5.61 -0.92
C ASN A 68 11.31 -5.83 -0.76
N ASP A 69 10.49 -4.83 -1.05
CA ASP A 69 9.03 -4.83 -0.90
C ASP A 69 8.38 -3.70 -1.72
N ILE A 70 7.06 -3.49 -1.57
CA ILE A 70 6.41 -2.25 -2.00
C ILE A 70 7.08 -1.04 -1.32
N GLY A 71 7.47 -0.03 -2.11
CA GLY A 71 8.28 1.10 -1.61
C GLY A 71 7.55 2.12 -0.73
N TYR A 72 6.26 1.94 -0.44
CA TYR A 72 5.47 2.87 0.38
C TYR A 72 5.17 2.24 1.74
N SER A 73 5.15 3.05 2.81
CA SER A 73 4.78 2.59 4.15
C SER A 73 3.29 2.25 4.27
N PHE A 74 2.43 3.01 3.59
CA PHE A 74 0.99 2.81 3.52
C PHE A 74 0.49 3.15 2.11
N GLY A 75 -0.64 2.56 1.72
CA GLY A 75 -1.39 2.93 0.52
C GLY A 75 -2.83 3.27 0.91
N ILE A 76 -3.46 4.19 0.19
CA ILE A 76 -4.86 4.58 0.40
C ILE A 76 -5.61 4.34 -0.91
N GLY A 77 -6.63 3.51 -0.86
CA GLY A 77 -7.54 3.24 -1.97
C GLY A 77 -8.66 4.28 -2.07
N GLY A 78 -9.29 4.39 -3.24
CA GLY A 78 -10.50 5.19 -3.41
C GLY A 78 -11.73 4.54 -2.74
N ASP A 79 -11.60 3.31 -2.22
CA ASP A 79 -12.56 2.68 -1.31
C ASP A 79 -12.45 3.22 0.13
N GLY A 80 -11.47 4.08 0.42
CA GLY A 80 -11.30 4.76 1.71
C GLY A 80 -10.53 3.95 2.75
N ASN A 81 -9.83 2.88 2.35
CA ASN A 81 -8.96 2.06 3.21
C ASN A 81 -7.49 2.17 2.87
#